data_AF-A0A1V2VQ36-F1
#
_entry.id   AF-A0A1V2VQ36-F1
#
_cell.length_a   1.000
_cell.length_b   1.000
_cell.length_c   1.000
_cell.angle_alpha   90.00
_cell.angle_beta   90.00
_cell.angle_gamma   90.00
#
_symmetry.space_group_name_H-M   'P 1'
#
loop_
_entity.id
_entity.type
_entity.pdbx_description
1 polymer ?
#
loop_
_entity_poly.entity_id
_entity_poly.type
_entity_poly.pdbx_seq_one_letter_code
_entity_poly.pdbx_strand_id
1 'polypeptide(L)'
;MKRNAWFALPLPSPRRLACVAPLVFAAAAAHATTDWVDTHTKAFLTGPQLMARSAAPSLELAAGETTNVVVSLKLRNAAQLKQLARDVNRPGSAHYRQYLTHEQFLANYAPTDAQVKSVVDYLHKSGFTNVEVAPNRLLVSASGTAGTVKAAFNTSLVHFEYAGRSGFANTSTAQVPRALGDVVGSVLGLQSVARARPMLRIGNVAKPQALAAGTATGHYPKEFPGLYNATGVPTAAGVTVGIITIGGVSQTLQDLKQFTSSNGYGTVSTQTVKTNGTGGSYTDDQDGQGEWDLDSQSIVGSAGGQVGKLVFYMADLNAAGNTGLTQAFNRAVSDNTAKVINVSLGWCETDANADGTLDAEEQIFTTAAAQGQTFSVSSGDEGVYECNNRGYPDGANYTVSWPASSPHVLAIGGTTLYTTSAGAFSNETVWNEGLDSNGKLWATGGGVSTILPAPSWQSGSNRQLPDVSFDAAQSTGAYIYNYGQLQQIGGTSLAAPIFTGFWARLLAANGTGLGFPAGNFYADIPSHPSVVRYDVTSGNNGYQGYGYKAGTGWDLTTGFGSLNIANLNQLIKSGGF
;
A
#
# COMPACT_ATOMS: atom_id res chain seq x y z
N MET A 1 52.06 26.97 84.96
CA MET A 1 52.51 25.91 85.89
C MET A 1 52.64 24.62 85.09
N LYS A 2 53.86 24.23 84.70
CA LYS A 2 54.67 23.12 85.26
C LYS A 2 53.98 21.74 85.23
N ARG A 3 54.57 20.85 84.39
CA ARG A 3 54.88 19.40 84.61
C ARG A 3 53.67 18.43 84.59
N ASN A 4 53.73 17.20 84.05
CA ASN A 4 54.83 16.27 83.78
C ASN A 4 54.48 15.27 82.66
N ALA A 5 55.54 14.78 81.99
CA ALA A 5 55.55 13.67 81.04
C ALA A 5 55.79 12.31 81.74
N TRP A 6 55.37 11.21 81.11
CA TRP A 6 55.88 9.84 81.34
C TRP A 6 56.13 9.14 80.00
N PHE A 7 57.27 8.42 79.95
CA PHE A 7 57.87 7.67 78.83
C PHE A 7 57.32 6.23 78.72
N ALA A 8 57.38 5.62 77.52
CA ALA A 8 57.89 4.23 77.32
C ALA A 8 58.06 3.81 75.83
N LEU A 9 59.34 3.66 75.44
CA LEU A 9 60.06 2.68 74.57
C LEU A 9 59.49 2.09 73.23
N PRO A 10 60.36 1.88 72.20
CA PRO A 10 60.00 1.32 70.90
C PRO A 10 60.26 -0.20 70.75
N LEU A 11 59.51 -0.86 69.87
CA LEU A 11 59.69 -2.28 69.45
C LEU A 11 60.14 -2.38 67.96
N PRO A 12 60.88 -3.44 67.58
CA PRO A 12 61.57 -3.55 66.29
C PRO A 12 60.73 -4.15 65.14
N SER A 13 61.20 -3.89 63.91
CA SER A 13 60.62 -4.24 62.60
C SER A 13 60.50 -5.73 62.29
N PRO A 14 59.43 -6.19 61.58
CA PRO A 14 59.34 -7.56 61.09
C PRO A 14 59.85 -7.71 59.64
N ARG A 15 60.66 -8.76 59.39
CA ARG A 15 61.00 -9.29 58.06
C ARG A 15 59.77 -10.01 57.47
N ARG A 16 59.42 -9.72 56.21
CA ARG A 16 58.37 -10.42 55.46
C ARG A 16 58.97 -11.55 54.61
N LEU A 17 58.43 -12.77 54.74
CA LEU A 17 58.61 -13.87 53.79
C LEU A 17 57.72 -13.65 52.56
N ALA A 18 58.25 -13.89 51.36
CA ALA A 18 57.52 -13.86 50.10
C ALA A 18 56.99 -15.26 49.74
N CYS A 19 55.67 -15.40 49.59
CA CYS A 19 55.03 -16.53 48.91
C CYS A 19 54.82 -16.16 47.44
N VAL A 20 55.33 -16.99 46.52
CA VAL A 20 55.08 -16.90 45.09
C VAL A 20 53.87 -17.78 44.75
N ALA A 21 52.79 -17.16 44.29
CA ALA A 21 51.64 -17.86 43.70
C ALA A 21 51.73 -17.78 42.16
N PRO A 22 51.44 -18.86 41.41
CA PRO A 22 51.47 -18.82 39.96
C PRO A 22 50.25 -18.05 39.41
N LEU A 23 50.52 -17.01 38.61
CA LEU A 23 49.50 -16.30 37.83
C LEU A 23 48.98 -17.20 36.71
N VAL A 24 47.74 -17.67 36.84
CA VAL A 24 46.95 -18.20 35.72
C VAL A 24 46.37 -17.00 34.96
N PHE A 25 46.90 -16.70 33.77
CA PHE A 25 46.26 -15.77 32.84
C PHE A 25 45.01 -16.44 32.26
N ALA A 26 43.85 -16.16 32.86
CA ALA A 26 42.58 -16.40 32.20
C ALA A 26 42.45 -15.37 31.06
N ALA A 27 42.62 -15.81 29.82
CA ALA A 27 42.24 -15.02 28.66
C ALA A 27 40.72 -14.86 28.66
N ALA A 28 40.23 -13.76 29.22
CA ALA A 28 38.85 -13.34 29.02
C ALA A 28 38.67 -13.03 27.54
N ALA A 29 38.07 -13.95 26.79
CA ALA A 29 37.50 -13.63 25.50
C ALA A 29 36.40 -12.59 25.74
N ALA A 30 36.75 -11.32 25.52
CA ALA A 30 35.78 -10.24 25.49
C ALA A 30 34.76 -10.60 24.41
N HIS A 31 33.58 -11.07 24.82
CA HIS A 31 32.43 -11.17 23.94
C HIS A 31 32.12 -9.73 23.55
N ALA A 32 32.52 -9.32 22.35
CA ALA A 32 32.14 -8.04 21.80
C ALA A 32 30.62 -7.98 21.81
N THR A 33 30.05 -7.17 22.70
CA THR A 33 28.61 -6.94 22.76
C THR A 33 28.21 -6.32 21.41
N THR A 34 27.33 -6.98 20.66
CA THR A 34 26.80 -6.42 19.41
C THR A 34 26.18 -5.06 19.71
N ASP A 35 26.69 -4.03 19.04
CA ASP A 35 26.13 -2.69 19.09
C ASP A 35 24.94 -2.62 18.13
N TRP A 36 23.74 -2.46 18.69
CA TRP A 36 22.47 -2.50 17.97
C TRP A 36 21.95 -1.10 17.65
N VAL A 37 21.25 -0.98 16.52
CA VAL A 37 20.53 0.24 16.11
C VAL A 37 19.13 -0.12 15.64
N ASP A 38 18.17 0.75 15.96
CA ASP A 38 16.77 0.57 15.62
C ASP A 38 16.54 0.65 14.12
N THR A 39 15.68 -0.23 13.62
CA THR A 39 15.05 -0.11 12.30
C THR A 39 13.71 0.63 12.43
N HIS A 40 13.03 0.85 11.31
CA HIS A 40 11.71 1.48 11.31
C HIS A 40 10.57 0.49 11.65
N THR A 41 10.86 -0.81 11.77
CA THR A 41 9.90 -1.80 12.25
C THR A 41 9.81 -1.72 13.77
N LYS A 42 8.77 -1.04 14.25
CA LYS A 42 8.51 -0.82 15.69
C LYS A 42 7.90 -2.07 16.30
N ALA A 43 7.72 -2.06 17.62
CA ALA A 43 6.89 -3.06 18.29
C ALA A 43 5.45 -2.95 17.75
N PHE A 44 4.97 -4.00 17.08
CA PHE A 44 3.58 -4.04 16.60
C PHE A 44 2.59 -4.08 17.77
N LEU A 45 2.99 -4.69 18.89
CA LEU A 45 2.24 -4.66 20.15
C LEU A 45 3.07 -3.99 21.24
N THR A 46 2.46 -3.03 21.92
CA THR A 46 3.01 -2.45 23.16
C THR A 46 2.76 -3.38 24.35
N GLY A 47 3.57 -3.24 25.40
CA GLY A 47 3.37 -3.96 26.67
C GLY A 47 1.94 -3.82 27.22
N PRO A 48 1.36 -2.61 27.30
CA PRO A 48 -0.05 -2.43 27.70
C PRO A 48 -1.06 -3.11 26.78
N GLN A 49 -0.83 -3.15 25.46
CA GLN A 49 -1.74 -3.85 24.53
C GLN A 49 -1.71 -5.36 24.72
N LEU A 50 -0.55 -5.94 25.06
CA LEU A 50 -0.45 -7.34 25.46
C LEU A 50 -1.25 -7.58 26.76
N MET A 51 -1.07 -6.74 27.77
CA MET A 51 -1.73 -6.88 29.08
C MET A 51 -3.25 -6.67 29.01
N ALA A 52 -3.72 -5.65 28.29
CA ALA A 52 -5.14 -5.29 28.17
C ALA A 52 -5.98 -6.35 27.42
N ARG A 53 -5.33 -7.24 26.69
CA ARG A 53 -5.96 -8.30 25.88
C ARG A 53 -5.78 -9.69 26.50
N SER A 54 -5.48 -9.74 27.80
CA SER A 54 -5.31 -10.97 28.58
C SER A 54 -4.22 -11.91 28.03
N ALA A 55 -3.16 -11.35 27.44
CA ALA A 55 -1.97 -12.12 27.05
C ALA A 55 -0.97 -12.15 28.21
N ALA A 56 -0.78 -13.32 28.84
CA ALA A 56 0.23 -13.56 29.86
C ALA A 56 0.84 -14.96 29.71
N PRO A 57 2.16 -15.12 29.90
CA PRO A 57 3.07 -14.71 28.84
C PRO A 57 2.61 -15.37 27.53
N SER A 58 2.34 -14.54 26.53
CA SER A 58 2.25 -14.98 25.14
C SER A 58 3.37 -15.99 24.88
N LEU A 59 3.03 -17.24 24.53
CA LEU A 59 4.05 -18.24 24.18
C LEU A 59 4.91 -17.59 23.09
N GLU A 60 6.17 -17.30 23.42
CA GLU A 60 7.16 -16.96 22.41
C GLU A 60 7.09 -18.09 21.38
N LEU A 61 7.02 -17.74 20.11
CA LEU A 61 7.00 -18.74 19.05
C LEU A 61 8.18 -19.67 19.29
N ALA A 62 7.93 -20.98 19.20
CA ALA A 62 8.98 -21.94 19.42
C ALA A 62 10.11 -21.64 18.43
N ALA A 63 11.36 -21.73 18.89
CA ALA A 63 12.50 -21.27 18.11
C ALA A 63 12.64 -21.93 16.73
N GLY A 64 12.00 -23.10 16.51
CA GLY A 64 11.97 -23.81 15.23
C GLY A 64 10.77 -23.47 14.32
N GLU A 65 9.80 -22.67 14.77
CA GLU A 65 8.68 -22.24 13.93
C GLU A 65 9.18 -21.39 12.76
N THR A 66 8.77 -21.76 11.55
CA THR A 66 9.24 -21.12 10.31
C THR A 66 8.69 -19.71 10.16
N THR A 67 9.52 -18.81 9.65
CA THR A 67 9.14 -17.44 9.31
C THR A 67 9.87 -16.96 8.07
N ASN A 68 9.25 -16.02 7.35
CA ASN A 68 9.84 -15.35 6.20
C ASN A 68 9.93 -13.86 6.52
N VAL A 69 11.08 -13.27 6.23
CA VAL A 69 11.32 -11.84 6.40
C VAL A 69 11.61 -11.18 5.06
N VAL A 70 11.25 -9.91 4.95
CA VAL A 70 11.69 -9.04 3.86
C VAL A 70 12.38 -7.84 4.48
N VAL A 71 13.68 -7.72 4.27
CA VAL A 71 14.46 -6.58 4.71
C VAL A 71 14.40 -5.49 3.65
N SER A 72 13.78 -4.36 3.98
CA SER A 72 13.79 -3.17 3.14
C SER A 72 15.09 -2.41 3.35
N LEU A 73 15.78 -2.11 2.27
CA LEU A 73 17.00 -1.31 2.25
C LEU A 73 16.69 0.16 1.96
N LYS A 74 17.49 1.06 2.54
CA LYS A 74 17.36 2.51 2.37
C LYS A 74 17.82 2.92 0.97
N LEU A 75 17.02 3.76 0.32
CA LEU A 75 17.45 4.49 -0.88
C LEU A 75 18.71 5.32 -0.60
N ARG A 76 19.66 5.27 -1.52
CA ARG A 76 20.69 6.32 -1.64
C ARG A 76 20.05 7.56 -2.23
N ASN A 77 20.52 8.73 -1.79
CA ASN A 77 20.07 10.02 -2.33
C ASN A 77 18.53 10.21 -2.29
N ALA A 78 17.85 9.68 -1.26
CA ALA A 78 16.39 9.65 -1.18
C ALA A 78 15.72 11.04 -1.36
N ALA A 79 16.30 12.10 -0.81
CA ALA A 79 15.80 13.46 -0.98
C ALA A 79 15.85 13.92 -2.45
N GLN A 80 16.89 13.54 -3.18
CA GLN A 80 17.02 13.84 -4.61
C GLN A 80 16.03 13.03 -5.43
N LEU A 81 15.78 11.76 -5.10
CA LEU A 81 14.75 10.97 -5.79
C LEU A 81 13.36 11.56 -5.57
N LYS A 82 13.02 11.97 -4.34
CA LYS A 82 11.75 12.65 -4.04
C LYS A 82 11.59 13.96 -4.82
N GLN A 83 12.67 14.73 -4.98
CA GLN A 83 12.66 15.94 -5.81
C GLN A 83 12.46 15.59 -7.28
N LEU A 84 13.19 14.60 -7.80
CA LEU A 84 13.06 14.12 -9.17
C LEU A 84 11.64 13.63 -9.47
N ALA A 85 11.04 12.83 -8.57
CA ALA A 85 9.67 12.34 -8.69
C ALA A 85 8.65 13.48 -8.84
N ARG A 86 8.88 14.64 -8.19
CA ARG A 86 8.07 15.84 -8.43
C ARG A 86 8.40 16.47 -9.77
N ASP A 87 9.67 16.69 -10.06
CA ASP A 87 10.11 17.46 -11.22
C ASP A 87 9.79 16.79 -12.56
N VAL A 88 9.81 15.45 -12.64
CA VAL A 88 9.45 14.73 -13.88
C VAL A 88 7.94 14.75 -14.16
N ASN A 89 7.12 15.00 -13.13
CA ASN A 89 5.65 15.06 -13.22
C ASN A 89 5.09 16.49 -13.15
N ARG A 90 5.95 17.53 -13.15
CA ARG A 90 5.50 18.93 -13.06
C ARG A 90 5.74 19.70 -14.37
N PRO A 91 4.69 20.15 -15.06
CA PRO A 91 4.82 21.05 -16.21
C PRO A 91 5.69 22.28 -15.89
N GLY A 92 6.51 22.72 -16.85
CA GLY A 92 7.46 23.82 -16.67
C GLY A 92 8.75 23.46 -15.95
N SER A 93 8.88 22.25 -15.40
CA SER A 93 10.16 21.72 -14.94
C SER A 93 11.08 21.40 -16.11
N ALA A 94 12.39 21.64 -15.96
CA ALA A 94 13.39 21.23 -16.95
C ALA A 94 13.50 19.70 -17.11
N HIS A 95 13.03 18.95 -16.11
CA HIS A 95 13.01 17.47 -16.11
C HIS A 95 11.63 16.89 -16.48
N TYR A 96 10.64 17.72 -16.83
CA TYR A 96 9.29 17.25 -17.12
C TYR A 96 9.30 16.17 -18.21
N ARG A 97 8.62 15.04 -17.94
CA ARG A 97 8.57 13.82 -18.77
C ARG A 97 9.91 13.13 -19.06
N GLN A 98 10.98 13.51 -18.37
CA GLN A 98 12.29 12.82 -18.42
C GLN A 98 12.35 11.76 -17.33
N TYR A 99 11.55 10.71 -17.48
CA TYR A 99 11.42 9.67 -16.48
C TYR A 99 12.68 8.84 -16.29
N LEU A 100 12.88 8.41 -15.05
CA LEU A 100 13.99 7.57 -14.65
C LEU A 100 13.88 6.17 -15.28
N THR A 101 14.97 5.68 -15.86
CA THR A 101 15.09 4.27 -16.29
C THR A 101 15.47 3.37 -15.11
N HIS A 102 15.30 2.06 -15.26
CA HIS A 102 15.72 1.09 -14.24
C HIS A 102 17.23 1.19 -13.96
N GLU A 103 18.04 1.31 -15.00
CA GLU A 103 19.50 1.38 -14.91
C GLU A 103 19.95 2.68 -14.23
N GLN A 104 19.32 3.82 -14.56
CA GLN A 104 19.60 5.08 -13.87
C GLN A 104 19.18 5.04 -12.40
N PHE A 105 18.09 4.34 -12.07
CA PHE A 105 17.69 4.10 -10.69
C PHE A 105 18.76 3.31 -9.93
N LEU A 106 19.20 2.18 -10.50
CA LEU A 106 20.25 1.34 -9.92
C LEU A 106 21.54 2.12 -9.67
N ALA A 107 21.97 2.93 -10.64
CA ALA A 107 23.21 3.69 -10.57
C ALA A 107 23.17 4.77 -9.47
N ASN A 108 22.05 5.48 -9.30
CA ASN A 108 22.02 6.71 -8.52
C ASN A 108 21.29 6.62 -7.18
N TYR A 109 20.30 5.72 -7.06
CA TYR A 109 19.36 5.72 -5.94
C TYR A 109 19.21 4.37 -5.25
N ALA A 110 19.38 3.26 -5.96
CA ALA A 110 19.35 1.93 -5.33
C ALA A 110 20.54 1.72 -4.39
N PRO A 111 20.41 0.87 -3.35
CA PRO A 111 21.54 0.37 -2.58
C PRO A 111 22.67 -0.15 -3.48
N THR A 112 23.92 0.12 -3.09
CA THR A 112 25.08 -0.41 -3.83
C THR A 112 25.19 -1.92 -3.67
N ASP A 113 25.85 -2.60 -4.61
CA ASP A 113 26.12 -4.04 -4.50
C ASP A 113 26.84 -4.41 -3.20
N ALA A 114 27.75 -3.56 -2.72
CA ALA A 114 28.45 -3.77 -1.46
C ALA A 114 27.51 -3.69 -0.23
N GLN A 115 26.58 -2.73 -0.23
CA GLN A 115 25.57 -2.60 0.83
C GLN A 115 24.57 -3.76 0.81
N VAL A 116 24.13 -4.19 -0.37
CA VAL A 116 23.28 -5.39 -0.50
C VAL A 116 24.04 -6.60 0.02
N LYS A 117 25.30 -6.78 -0.39
CA LYS A 117 26.13 -7.91 0.02
C LYS A 117 26.31 -7.97 1.53
N SER A 118 26.52 -6.83 2.21
CA SER A 118 26.67 -6.83 3.68
C SER A 118 25.41 -7.30 4.39
N VAL A 119 24.22 -6.98 3.87
CA VAL A 119 22.95 -7.48 4.40
C VAL A 119 22.77 -8.97 4.09
N VAL A 120 23.05 -9.42 2.86
CA VAL A 120 22.98 -10.85 2.49
C VAL A 120 23.92 -11.70 3.34
N ASP A 121 25.18 -11.28 3.49
CA ASP A 121 26.17 -11.96 4.33
C ASP A 121 25.71 -12.02 5.80
N TYR A 122 25.09 -10.93 6.31
CA TYR A 122 24.55 -10.88 7.65
C TYR A 122 23.39 -11.85 7.86
N LEU A 123 22.47 -11.94 6.90
CA LEU A 123 21.32 -12.85 6.96
C LEU A 123 21.80 -14.31 6.96
N HIS A 124 22.74 -14.67 6.06
CA HIS A 124 23.34 -16.00 6.06
C HIS A 124 24.07 -16.32 7.36
N LYS A 125 24.89 -15.39 7.87
CA LYS A 125 25.60 -15.57 9.15
C LYS A 125 24.64 -15.75 10.31
N SER A 126 23.48 -15.10 10.26
CA SER A 126 22.43 -15.20 11.28
C SER A 126 21.59 -16.48 11.16
N GLY A 127 21.80 -17.29 10.12
CA GLY A 127 21.12 -18.57 9.93
C GLY A 127 19.91 -18.54 8.99
N PHE A 128 19.69 -17.44 8.26
CA PHE A 128 18.69 -17.39 7.21
C PHE A 128 19.15 -18.13 5.94
N THR A 129 18.18 -18.67 5.23
CA THR A 129 18.31 -19.41 3.96
C THR A 129 17.41 -18.78 2.90
N ASN A 130 17.50 -19.26 1.64
CA ASN A 130 16.72 -18.73 0.51
C ASN A 130 16.80 -17.19 0.42
N VAL A 131 18.01 -16.65 0.58
CA VAL A 131 18.22 -15.20 0.57
C VAL A 131 18.17 -14.73 -0.89
N GLU A 132 17.17 -13.92 -1.22
CA GLU A 132 16.96 -13.40 -2.57
C GLU A 132 16.97 -11.87 -2.55
N VAL A 133 17.62 -11.27 -3.55
CA VAL A 133 17.69 -9.82 -3.72
C VAL A 133 16.77 -9.42 -4.87
N ALA A 134 15.87 -8.48 -4.62
CA ALA A 134 15.00 -7.97 -5.66
C ALA A 134 15.80 -7.22 -6.75
N PRO A 135 15.35 -7.19 -8.02
CA PRO A 135 16.18 -6.67 -9.11
C PRO A 135 16.56 -5.19 -8.97
N ASN A 136 15.70 -4.38 -8.35
CA ASN A 136 15.98 -2.97 -8.01
C ASN A 136 16.76 -2.78 -6.68
N ARG A 137 17.16 -3.88 -6.02
CA ARG A 137 17.96 -3.92 -4.78
C ARG A 137 17.32 -3.30 -3.56
N LEU A 138 16.04 -2.94 -3.60
CA LEU A 138 15.35 -2.35 -2.44
C LEU A 138 14.96 -3.38 -1.38
N LEU A 139 14.77 -4.63 -1.76
CA LEU A 139 14.31 -5.69 -0.89
C LEU A 139 15.27 -6.87 -0.90
N VAL A 140 15.52 -7.45 0.28
CA VAL A 140 16.18 -8.73 0.46
C VAL A 140 15.25 -9.65 1.24
N SER A 141 14.71 -10.68 0.60
CA SER A 141 13.85 -11.68 1.25
C SER A 141 14.69 -12.84 1.78
N ALA A 142 14.24 -13.48 2.86
CA ALA A 142 14.90 -14.65 3.41
C ALA A 142 13.96 -15.52 4.27
N SER A 143 14.25 -16.82 4.32
CA SER A 143 13.54 -17.82 5.13
C SER A 143 14.36 -18.23 6.35
N GLY A 144 13.73 -18.30 7.52
CA GLY A 144 14.36 -18.71 8.78
C GLY A 144 13.33 -19.21 9.78
N THR A 145 13.65 -19.09 11.07
CA THR A 145 12.72 -19.43 12.16
C THR A 145 12.55 -18.27 13.14
N ALA A 146 11.59 -18.38 14.06
CA ALA A 146 11.41 -17.42 15.15
C ALA A 146 12.71 -17.24 15.97
N GLY A 147 13.49 -18.31 16.16
CA GLY A 147 14.81 -18.24 16.78
C GLY A 147 15.83 -17.47 15.95
N THR A 148 15.85 -17.66 14.63
CA THR A 148 16.68 -16.87 13.69
C THR A 148 16.33 -15.39 13.77
N VAL A 149 15.04 -15.04 13.75
CA VAL A 149 14.56 -13.66 13.89
C VAL A 149 15.03 -13.04 15.21
N LYS A 150 14.86 -13.76 16.32
CA LYS A 150 15.28 -13.28 17.64
C LYS A 150 16.77 -12.97 17.71
N ALA A 151 17.60 -13.86 17.16
CA ALA A 151 19.04 -13.66 17.14
C ALA A 151 19.48 -12.54 16.18
N ALA A 152 18.85 -12.44 15.00
CA ALA A 152 19.24 -11.51 13.95
C ALA A 152 18.70 -10.09 14.12
N PHE A 153 17.54 -9.94 14.75
CA PHE A 153 16.83 -8.66 14.79
C PHE A 153 16.55 -8.16 16.22
N ASN A 154 17.12 -8.83 17.21
CA ASN A 154 17.00 -8.49 18.64
C ASN A 154 15.54 -8.27 19.10
N THR A 155 14.61 -9.10 18.59
CA THR A 155 13.20 -9.05 18.95
C THR A 155 12.57 -10.44 18.97
N SER A 156 11.74 -10.73 19.96
CA SER A 156 10.99 -11.98 20.04
C SER A 156 9.67 -11.87 19.30
N LEU A 157 9.26 -12.97 18.64
CA LEU A 157 7.91 -13.12 18.11
C LEU A 157 7.04 -13.85 19.15
N VAL A 158 5.83 -13.36 19.35
CA VAL A 158 4.89 -13.96 20.30
C VAL A 158 3.53 -14.20 19.67
N HIS A 159 2.87 -15.29 20.05
CA HIS A 159 1.47 -15.51 19.67
C HIS A 159 0.56 -14.49 20.34
N PHE A 160 -0.40 -13.95 19.60
CA PHE A 160 -1.38 -13.00 20.11
C PHE A 160 -2.71 -13.08 19.38
N GLU A 161 -3.74 -12.51 20.01
CA GLU A 161 -5.08 -12.29 19.46
C GLU A 161 -5.27 -10.79 19.22
N TYR A 162 -5.64 -10.39 17.99
CA TYR A 162 -6.00 -9.01 17.67
C TYR A 162 -7.29 -8.94 16.88
N ALA A 163 -8.28 -8.25 17.46
CA ALA A 163 -9.63 -8.14 16.92
C ALA A 163 -10.24 -9.51 16.54
N GLY A 164 -10.07 -10.51 17.43
CA GLY A 164 -10.59 -11.87 17.25
C GLY A 164 -9.81 -12.73 16.24
N ARG A 165 -8.59 -12.33 15.88
CA ARG A 165 -7.69 -13.08 14.99
C ARG A 165 -6.43 -13.50 15.73
N SER A 166 -6.14 -14.79 15.74
CA SER A 166 -4.85 -15.31 16.19
C SER A 166 -3.74 -14.98 15.18
N GLY A 167 -2.55 -14.71 15.67
CA GLY A 167 -1.35 -14.56 14.85
C GLY A 167 -0.10 -14.44 15.70
N PHE A 168 0.98 -13.94 15.09
CA PHE A 168 2.22 -13.61 15.79
C PHE A 168 2.66 -12.18 15.50
N ALA A 169 3.36 -11.56 16.43
CA ALA A 169 3.91 -10.22 16.29
C ALA A 169 5.21 -10.06 17.09
N ASN A 170 6.05 -9.12 16.68
CA ASN A 170 7.23 -8.70 17.44
C ASN A 170 6.86 -7.84 18.64
N THR A 171 7.61 -8.02 19.73
CA THR A 171 7.36 -7.34 21.02
C THR A 171 8.19 -6.08 21.25
N SER A 172 9.24 -5.89 20.44
CA SER A 172 10.14 -4.75 20.50
C SER A 172 10.44 -4.24 19.09
N THR A 173 10.92 -3.01 18.98
CA THR A 173 11.50 -2.50 17.74
C THR A 173 12.57 -3.47 17.24
N ALA A 174 12.49 -3.86 15.98
CA ALA A 174 13.52 -4.69 15.35
C ALA A 174 14.80 -3.86 15.19
N GLN A 175 15.94 -4.47 15.51
CA GLN A 175 17.25 -3.81 15.45
C GLN A 175 18.18 -4.57 14.50
N VAL A 176 19.22 -3.89 14.02
CA VAL A 176 20.33 -4.52 13.29
C VAL A 176 21.66 -4.10 13.91
N PRO A 177 22.77 -4.80 13.65
CA PRO A 177 24.08 -4.33 14.05
C PRO A 177 24.36 -2.94 13.45
N ARG A 178 25.04 -2.06 14.20
CA ARG A 178 25.31 -0.67 13.80
C ARG A 178 25.90 -0.54 12.39
N ALA A 179 26.73 -1.50 11.97
CA ALA A 179 27.33 -1.54 10.63
C ALA A 179 26.30 -1.62 9.48
N LEU A 180 25.07 -2.05 9.77
CA LEU A 180 23.97 -2.10 8.80
C LEU A 180 22.95 -0.96 8.98
N GLY A 181 23.11 -0.11 10.01
CA GLY A 181 22.15 0.94 10.37
C GLY A 181 21.87 1.95 9.27
N ASP A 182 22.88 2.27 8.47
CA ASP A 182 22.73 3.21 7.34
C ASP A 182 22.20 2.53 6.07
N VAL A 183 22.05 1.21 6.07
CA VAL A 183 21.64 0.40 4.93
C VAL A 183 20.22 -0.16 5.10
N VAL A 184 19.89 -0.69 6.28
CA VAL A 184 18.59 -1.30 6.55
C VAL A 184 17.59 -0.23 7.01
N GLY A 185 16.42 -0.22 6.37
CA GLY A 185 15.28 0.62 6.73
C GLY A 185 14.32 -0.10 7.66
N SER A 186 13.66 -1.14 7.16
CA SER A 186 12.63 -1.92 7.87
C SER A 186 12.89 -3.42 7.76
N VAL A 187 12.40 -4.20 8.73
CA VAL A 187 12.38 -5.68 8.69
C VAL A 187 10.92 -6.13 8.72
N LEU A 188 10.39 -6.45 7.56
CA LEU A 188 8.99 -6.84 7.40
C LEU A 188 8.80 -8.35 7.65
N GLY A 189 7.55 -8.75 7.86
CA GLY A 189 7.18 -10.16 8.11
C GLY A 189 7.24 -10.56 9.59
N LEU A 190 7.43 -9.59 10.49
CA LEU A 190 7.48 -9.81 11.93
C LEU A 190 6.12 -9.80 12.61
N GLN A 191 5.04 -9.63 11.84
CA GLN A 191 3.66 -9.77 12.29
C GLN A 191 2.79 -10.47 11.25
N SER A 192 1.66 -11.07 11.65
CA SER A 192 0.77 -11.80 10.74
C SER A 192 -0.71 -11.38 10.74
N VAL A 193 -1.09 -10.33 11.47
CA VAL A 193 -2.50 -9.99 11.74
C VAL A 193 -2.97 -8.72 11.01
N ALA A 194 -2.18 -7.66 10.98
CA ALA A 194 -2.48 -6.50 10.13
C ALA A 194 -2.13 -6.86 8.70
N ARG A 195 -3.16 -7.01 7.86
CA ARG A 195 -3.02 -7.39 6.45
C ARG A 195 -3.94 -6.52 5.62
N ALA A 196 -3.46 -6.15 4.44
CA ALA A 196 -4.31 -5.60 3.39
C ALA A 196 -5.47 -6.54 3.10
N ARG A 197 -6.59 -5.96 2.69
CA ARG A 197 -7.72 -6.72 2.18
C ARG A 197 -8.29 -6.06 0.93
N PRO A 198 -8.93 -6.85 0.06
CA PRO A 198 -9.84 -6.33 -0.95
C PRO A 198 -10.87 -5.36 -0.37
N MET A 199 -11.15 -4.27 -1.07
CA MET A 199 -12.06 -3.20 -0.67
C MET A 199 -13.32 -3.25 -1.56
N LEU A 200 -14.00 -4.39 -1.55
CA LEU A 200 -15.20 -4.63 -2.34
C LEU A 200 -16.41 -4.99 -1.49
N ARG A 201 -17.59 -4.66 -2.01
CA ARG A 201 -18.87 -5.11 -1.48
C ARG A 201 -19.63 -5.91 -2.52
N ILE A 202 -19.73 -7.22 -2.31
CA ILE A 202 -20.55 -8.11 -3.14
C ILE A 202 -21.98 -8.10 -2.62
N GLY A 203 -22.95 -7.92 -3.52
CA GLY A 203 -24.36 -8.07 -3.19
C GLY A 203 -25.15 -8.70 -4.34
N ASN A 204 -26.41 -8.99 -4.04
CA ASN A 204 -27.36 -9.39 -5.08
C ASN A 204 -27.54 -8.26 -6.10
N VAL A 205 -27.89 -8.62 -7.33
CA VAL A 205 -28.32 -7.66 -8.35
C VAL A 205 -29.48 -6.84 -7.81
N ALA A 206 -29.24 -5.55 -7.59
CA ALA A 206 -30.20 -4.62 -7.06
C ALA A 206 -31.23 -4.29 -8.15
N LYS A 207 -32.50 -4.15 -7.73
CA LYS A 207 -33.54 -3.65 -8.64
C LYS A 207 -33.33 -2.14 -8.85
N PRO A 208 -33.53 -1.62 -10.08
CA PRO A 208 -33.46 -0.19 -10.32
C PRO A 208 -34.38 0.59 -9.37
N GLN A 209 -33.84 1.63 -8.71
CA GLN A 209 -34.57 2.48 -7.78
C GLN A 209 -34.56 3.92 -8.27
N ALA A 210 -35.74 4.46 -8.59
CA ALA A 210 -35.90 5.86 -8.95
C ALA A 210 -35.84 6.76 -7.69
N LEU A 211 -34.95 7.73 -7.72
CA LEU A 211 -34.67 8.70 -6.66
C LEU A 211 -34.63 10.11 -7.25
N ALA A 212 -34.62 11.13 -6.39
CA ALA A 212 -34.55 12.52 -6.84
C ALA A 212 -33.27 12.83 -7.66
N ALA A 213 -32.16 12.17 -7.34
CA ALA A 213 -30.89 12.30 -8.05
C ALA A 213 -30.86 11.56 -9.42
N GLY A 214 -31.80 10.65 -9.66
CA GLY A 214 -31.85 9.76 -10.81
C GLY A 214 -32.17 8.32 -10.40
N THR A 215 -31.86 7.36 -11.26
CA THR A 215 -32.07 5.94 -11.02
C THR A 215 -30.78 5.31 -10.51
N ALA A 216 -30.82 4.71 -9.32
CA ALA A 216 -29.75 3.84 -8.83
C ALA A 216 -29.95 2.43 -9.40
N THR A 217 -28.98 1.92 -10.15
CA THR A 217 -29.02 0.59 -10.75
C THR A 217 -27.60 0.13 -11.07
N GLY A 218 -27.36 -1.18 -11.12
CA GLY A 218 -26.04 -1.69 -11.51
C GLY A 218 -25.70 -1.45 -12.98
N HIS A 219 -24.42 -1.48 -13.29
CA HIS A 219 -23.88 -1.14 -14.61
C HIS A 219 -23.00 -2.24 -15.18
N TYR A 220 -23.11 -2.52 -16.47
CA TYR A 220 -22.10 -3.35 -17.12
C TYR A 220 -20.83 -2.52 -17.32
N PRO A 221 -19.61 -3.06 -17.09
CA PRO A 221 -18.37 -2.31 -17.29
C PRO A 221 -18.21 -1.62 -18.65
N LYS A 222 -18.85 -2.15 -19.71
CA LYS A 222 -18.87 -1.54 -21.05
C LYS A 222 -19.58 -0.17 -21.11
N GLU A 223 -20.36 0.17 -20.10
CA GLU A 223 -21.18 1.39 -20.02
C GLU A 223 -20.38 2.56 -19.44
N PHE A 224 -19.34 2.29 -18.65
CA PHE A 224 -18.51 3.31 -18.00
C PHE A 224 -17.95 4.37 -18.98
N PRO A 225 -17.46 4.03 -20.19
CA PRO A 225 -17.07 5.02 -21.19
C PRO A 225 -18.15 6.07 -21.49
N GLY A 226 -19.43 5.69 -21.52
CA GLY A 226 -20.53 6.62 -21.75
C GLY A 226 -20.83 7.46 -20.51
N LEU A 227 -20.83 6.83 -19.33
CA LEU A 227 -21.16 7.47 -18.06
C LEU A 227 -20.17 8.59 -17.69
N TYR A 228 -18.87 8.34 -17.88
CA TYR A 228 -17.79 9.29 -17.58
C TYR A 228 -17.30 10.10 -18.80
N ASN A 229 -18.10 10.10 -19.88
CA ASN A 229 -17.83 10.85 -21.12
C ASN A 229 -16.41 10.64 -21.68
N ALA A 230 -16.05 9.40 -21.96
CA ALA A 230 -14.83 9.05 -22.69
C ALA A 230 -15.06 9.01 -24.23
N THR A 231 -16.05 9.77 -24.71
CA THR A 231 -16.40 9.89 -26.13
C THR A 231 -15.24 10.48 -26.93
N GLY A 232 -14.90 9.88 -28.07
CA GLY A 232 -13.81 10.36 -28.93
C GLY A 232 -12.39 10.14 -28.37
N VAL A 233 -12.26 9.53 -27.20
CA VAL A 233 -10.98 9.06 -26.66
C VAL A 233 -10.72 7.64 -27.17
N PRO A 234 -9.55 7.32 -27.75
CA PRO A 234 -9.19 5.96 -28.15
C PRO A 234 -9.41 4.91 -27.05
N THR A 235 -9.52 3.64 -27.44
CA THR A 235 -9.40 2.53 -26.49
C THR A 235 -7.97 2.50 -25.93
N ALA A 236 -7.73 1.72 -24.88
CA ALA A 236 -6.38 1.55 -24.33
C ALA A 236 -5.52 0.55 -25.14
N ALA A 237 -5.83 0.34 -26.42
CA ALA A 237 -5.08 -0.55 -27.29
C ALA A 237 -3.58 -0.20 -27.28
N GLY A 238 -2.74 -1.22 -27.09
CA GLY A 238 -1.28 -1.05 -27.01
C GLY A 238 -0.72 -0.63 -25.64
N VAL A 239 -1.57 -0.28 -24.67
CA VAL A 239 -1.12 0.09 -23.31
C VAL A 239 -1.07 -1.15 -22.41
N THR A 240 0.06 -1.36 -21.73
CA THR A 240 0.19 -2.39 -20.70
C THR A 240 -0.30 -1.85 -19.36
N VAL A 241 -1.23 -2.58 -18.74
CA VAL A 241 -1.84 -2.25 -17.45
C VAL A 241 -1.45 -3.32 -16.43
N GLY A 242 -1.02 -2.89 -15.25
CA GLY A 242 -0.72 -3.77 -14.12
C GLY A 242 -1.92 -3.91 -13.18
N ILE A 243 -2.05 -5.07 -12.55
CA ILE A 243 -3.00 -5.33 -11.47
C ILE A 243 -2.22 -6.04 -10.36
N ILE A 244 -2.27 -5.51 -9.15
CA ILE A 244 -1.69 -6.19 -7.98
C ILE A 244 -2.72 -7.15 -7.42
N THR A 245 -2.36 -8.43 -7.26
CA THR A 245 -3.24 -9.45 -6.69
C THR A 245 -2.62 -10.12 -5.47
N ILE A 246 -3.42 -10.80 -4.66
CA ILE A 246 -2.97 -11.72 -3.62
C ILE A 246 -3.34 -13.15 -4.06
N GLY A 247 -2.33 -13.98 -4.26
CA GLY A 247 -2.50 -15.34 -4.77
C GLY A 247 -2.77 -15.43 -6.28
N GLY A 248 -3.32 -16.59 -6.65
CA GLY A 248 -3.69 -17.04 -7.98
C GLY A 248 -4.73 -16.20 -8.71
N VAL A 249 -4.78 -16.31 -10.05
CA VAL A 249 -5.81 -15.67 -10.89
C VAL A 249 -6.36 -16.62 -11.96
N SER A 250 -6.24 -17.94 -11.75
CA SER A 250 -6.59 -18.94 -12.77
C SER A 250 -8.09 -18.90 -13.11
N GLN A 251 -8.95 -18.76 -12.09
CA GLN A 251 -10.37 -18.54 -12.26
C GLN A 251 -10.66 -17.15 -12.86
N THR A 252 -9.97 -16.10 -12.42
CA THR A 252 -10.14 -14.74 -12.98
C THR A 252 -9.92 -14.68 -14.47
N LEU A 253 -8.94 -15.42 -14.98
CA LEU A 253 -8.68 -15.49 -16.41
C LEU A 253 -9.82 -16.16 -17.19
N GLN A 254 -10.55 -17.09 -16.57
CA GLN A 254 -11.73 -17.72 -17.17
C GLN A 254 -12.91 -16.75 -17.18
N ASP A 255 -13.15 -16.05 -16.08
CA ASP A 255 -14.22 -15.07 -15.96
C ASP A 255 -13.99 -13.84 -16.85
N LEU A 256 -12.74 -13.38 -16.98
CA LEU A 256 -12.35 -12.34 -17.95
C LEU A 256 -12.62 -12.77 -19.40
N LYS A 257 -12.38 -14.04 -19.73
CA LYS A 257 -12.71 -14.60 -21.05
C LYS A 257 -14.22 -14.63 -21.28
N GLN A 258 -15.00 -15.01 -20.25
CA GLN A 258 -16.45 -14.95 -20.31
C GLN A 258 -16.93 -13.51 -20.52
N PHE A 259 -16.46 -12.56 -19.70
CA PHE A 259 -16.76 -11.14 -19.82
C PHE A 259 -16.52 -10.59 -21.24
N THR A 260 -15.32 -10.83 -21.79
CA THR A 260 -14.97 -10.34 -23.14
C THR A 260 -15.87 -10.96 -24.21
N SER A 261 -16.13 -12.26 -24.14
CA SER A 261 -17.01 -12.94 -25.10
C SER A 261 -18.46 -12.46 -25.03
N SER A 262 -19.02 -12.31 -23.83
CA SER A 262 -20.41 -11.85 -23.61
C SER A 262 -20.63 -10.41 -24.06
N ASN A 263 -19.58 -9.60 -24.10
CA ASN A 263 -19.65 -8.19 -24.51
C ASN A 263 -19.14 -7.92 -25.93
N GLY A 264 -18.80 -8.97 -26.70
CA GLY A 264 -18.33 -8.84 -28.07
C GLY A 264 -16.94 -8.19 -28.20
N TYR A 265 -16.14 -8.25 -27.14
CA TYR A 265 -14.75 -7.78 -27.16
C TYR A 265 -13.80 -8.86 -27.69
N GLY A 266 -12.64 -8.40 -28.17
CA GLY A 266 -11.54 -9.30 -28.50
C GLY A 266 -10.94 -9.93 -27.25
N THR A 267 -10.19 -11.02 -27.43
CA THR A 267 -9.43 -11.64 -26.34
C THR A 267 -8.39 -10.66 -25.82
N VAL A 268 -8.30 -10.54 -24.49
CA VAL A 268 -7.31 -9.71 -23.81
C VAL A 268 -6.03 -10.52 -23.60
N SER A 269 -4.88 -9.98 -24.01
CA SER A 269 -3.58 -10.58 -23.68
C SER A 269 -3.32 -10.43 -22.18
N THR A 270 -3.00 -11.54 -21.52
CA THR A 270 -2.68 -11.54 -20.09
C THR A 270 -1.29 -12.11 -19.81
N GLN A 271 -0.71 -11.73 -18.67
CA GLN A 271 0.54 -12.28 -18.16
C GLN A 271 0.45 -12.35 -16.63
N THR A 272 0.90 -13.44 -16.04
CA THR A 272 1.02 -13.59 -14.59
C THR A 272 2.48 -13.49 -14.17
N VAL A 273 2.73 -12.80 -13.05
CA VAL A 273 4.06 -12.61 -12.47
C VAL A 273 4.03 -13.07 -11.03
N LYS A 274 4.80 -14.12 -10.72
CA LYS A 274 5.06 -14.61 -9.37
C LYS A 274 6.12 -13.72 -8.71
N THR A 275 5.71 -12.91 -7.74
CA THR A 275 6.54 -11.77 -7.27
C THR A 275 7.58 -12.17 -6.22
N ASN A 276 7.35 -13.27 -5.50
CA ASN A 276 8.27 -13.93 -4.55
C ASN A 276 8.91 -15.21 -5.15
N GLY A 277 9.20 -15.20 -6.46
CA GLY A 277 9.81 -16.35 -7.14
C GLY A 277 8.95 -17.62 -7.13
N THR A 278 9.57 -18.79 -7.30
CA THR A 278 8.88 -20.10 -7.27
C THR A 278 8.60 -20.63 -5.87
N GLY A 279 9.15 -20.00 -4.83
CA GLY A 279 8.97 -20.41 -3.43
C GLY A 279 7.66 -19.97 -2.80
N GLY A 280 6.97 -18.98 -3.40
CA GLY A 280 5.68 -18.48 -2.90
C GLY A 280 4.47 -19.33 -3.27
N SER A 281 3.36 -19.12 -2.55
CA SER A 281 2.05 -19.71 -2.87
C SER A 281 1.25 -18.78 -3.77
N TYR A 282 0.87 -19.28 -4.95
CA TYR A 282 0.10 -18.56 -5.97
C TYR A 282 -1.12 -19.36 -6.40
N THR A 283 -1.68 -20.14 -5.48
CA THR A 283 -3.01 -20.74 -5.66
C THR A 283 -4.07 -19.65 -5.59
N ASP A 284 -5.15 -19.83 -6.34
CA ASP A 284 -6.28 -18.90 -6.32
C ASP A 284 -6.82 -18.80 -4.89
N ASP A 285 -6.96 -17.56 -4.41
CA ASP A 285 -7.68 -17.26 -3.17
C ASP A 285 -9.15 -17.13 -3.49
N GLN A 286 -9.98 -18.03 -2.96
CA GLN A 286 -11.40 -18.06 -3.28
C GLN A 286 -12.14 -16.81 -2.78
N ASP A 287 -11.68 -16.24 -1.66
CA ASP A 287 -12.29 -15.05 -1.06
C ASP A 287 -11.86 -13.78 -1.81
N GLY A 288 -10.65 -13.77 -2.36
CA GLY A 288 -10.12 -12.68 -3.18
C GLY A 288 -10.55 -12.72 -4.65
N GLN A 289 -11.08 -13.83 -5.15
CA GLN A 289 -11.42 -14.01 -6.57
C GLN A 289 -12.29 -12.89 -7.15
N GLY A 290 -13.35 -12.50 -6.42
CA GLY A 290 -14.27 -11.44 -6.86
C GLY A 290 -13.60 -10.08 -7.04
N GLU A 291 -12.51 -9.80 -6.33
CA GLU A 291 -11.70 -8.59 -6.48
C GLU A 291 -10.97 -8.56 -7.83
N TRP A 292 -10.27 -9.64 -8.17
CA TRP A 292 -9.50 -9.71 -9.42
C TRP A 292 -10.42 -9.75 -10.65
N ASP A 293 -11.63 -10.30 -10.50
CA ASP A 293 -12.71 -10.22 -11.50
C ASP A 293 -13.22 -8.79 -11.68
N LEU A 294 -13.53 -8.11 -10.56
CA LEU A 294 -13.95 -6.72 -10.54
C LEU A 294 -12.91 -5.82 -11.23
N ASP A 295 -11.65 -5.95 -10.84
CA ASP A 295 -10.52 -5.21 -11.38
C ASP A 295 -10.37 -5.40 -12.88
N SER A 296 -10.19 -6.65 -13.31
CA SER A 296 -9.85 -6.95 -14.70
C SER A 296 -10.99 -6.60 -15.66
N GLN A 297 -12.25 -6.85 -15.29
CA GLN A 297 -13.41 -6.56 -16.12
C GLN A 297 -13.74 -5.07 -16.15
N SER A 298 -13.60 -4.36 -15.02
CA SER A 298 -13.81 -2.91 -14.93
C SER A 298 -12.74 -2.11 -15.68
N ILE A 299 -11.48 -2.53 -15.60
CA ILE A 299 -10.39 -1.96 -16.40
C ILE A 299 -10.70 -2.12 -17.89
N VAL A 300 -11.01 -3.34 -18.34
CA VAL A 300 -11.24 -3.61 -19.77
C VAL A 300 -12.48 -2.88 -20.28
N GLY A 301 -13.57 -2.85 -19.51
CA GLY A 301 -14.78 -2.09 -19.84
C GLY A 301 -14.51 -0.59 -19.98
N SER A 302 -13.90 0.02 -18.97
CA SER A 302 -13.56 1.45 -18.94
C SER A 302 -12.55 1.83 -20.03
N ALA A 303 -11.61 0.92 -20.34
CA ALA A 303 -10.64 1.02 -21.43
C ALA A 303 -11.26 0.95 -22.83
N GLY A 304 -12.57 0.71 -22.95
CA GLY A 304 -13.28 0.60 -24.22
C GLY A 304 -13.15 -0.77 -24.89
N GLY A 305 -12.97 -1.83 -24.08
CA GLY A 305 -12.93 -3.22 -24.54
C GLY A 305 -11.58 -3.70 -25.07
N GLN A 306 -10.54 -2.87 -25.04
CA GLN A 306 -9.19 -3.22 -25.50
C GLN A 306 -8.11 -2.59 -24.63
N VAL A 307 -7.11 -3.41 -24.30
CA VAL A 307 -5.84 -3.04 -23.67
C VAL A 307 -4.71 -3.72 -24.44
N GLY A 308 -3.47 -3.24 -24.32
CA GLY A 308 -2.30 -3.93 -24.90
C GLY A 308 -2.02 -5.26 -24.19
N LYS A 309 -1.97 -5.23 -22.85
CA LYS A 309 -1.77 -6.42 -22.00
C LYS A 309 -2.23 -6.12 -20.57
N LEU A 310 -2.86 -7.08 -19.90
CA LEU A 310 -3.02 -7.08 -18.45
C LEU A 310 -1.91 -7.93 -17.80
N VAL A 311 -1.15 -7.33 -16.88
CA VAL A 311 -0.11 -8.03 -16.11
C VAL A 311 -0.57 -8.14 -14.66
N PHE A 312 -0.80 -9.37 -14.20
CA PHE A 312 -1.17 -9.68 -12.82
C PHE A 312 0.10 -9.93 -12.01
N TYR A 313 0.43 -9.01 -11.11
CA TYR A 313 1.55 -9.12 -10.17
C TYR A 313 1.04 -9.76 -8.89
N MET A 314 1.27 -11.06 -8.78
CA MET A 314 0.67 -11.93 -7.77
C MET A 314 1.54 -11.93 -6.52
N ALA A 315 1.05 -11.35 -5.43
CA ALA A 315 1.64 -11.48 -4.11
C ALA A 315 1.50 -12.92 -3.59
N ASP A 316 2.50 -13.37 -2.85
CA ASP A 316 2.49 -14.68 -2.19
C ASP A 316 1.39 -14.71 -1.10
N LEU A 317 0.44 -15.62 -1.27
CA LEU A 317 -0.72 -15.79 -0.40
C LEU A 317 -0.33 -16.13 1.04
N ASN A 318 0.77 -16.86 1.23
CA ASN A 318 1.21 -17.35 2.53
C ASN A 318 2.26 -16.44 3.18
N ALA A 319 2.56 -15.29 2.57
CA ALA A 319 3.55 -14.36 3.10
C ALA A 319 3.14 -13.84 4.49
N ALA A 320 4.12 -13.61 5.36
CA ALA A 320 3.88 -13.05 6.68
C ALA A 320 3.52 -11.55 6.58
N GLY A 321 2.47 -11.13 7.27
CA GLY A 321 1.98 -9.75 7.24
C GLY A 321 1.67 -9.30 5.82
N ASN A 322 2.30 -8.21 5.38
CA ASN A 322 2.15 -7.65 4.03
C ASN A 322 3.37 -7.85 3.12
N THR A 323 4.31 -8.73 3.50
CA THR A 323 5.58 -8.91 2.75
C THR A 323 5.37 -9.28 1.28
N GLY A 324 4.42 -10.17 0.98
CA GLY A 324 4.10 -10.56 -0.40
C GLY A 324 3.56 -9.39 -1.23
N LEU A 325 2.79 -8.49 -0.61
CA LEU A 325 2.28 -7.27 -1.24
C LEU A 325 3.39 -6.27 -1.53
N THR A 326 4.25 -6.00 -0.54
CA THR A 326 5.43 -5.15 -0.72
C THR A 326 6.31 -5.67 -1.88
N GLN A 327 6.50 -6.99 -1.97
CA GLN A 327 7.24 -7.61 -3.09
C GLN A 327 6.50 -7.46 -4.42
N ALA A 328 5.17 -7.54 -4.45
CA ALA A 328 4.38 -7.33 -5.66
C ALA A 328 4.47 -5.90 -6.18
N PHE A 329 4.33 -4.90 -5.30
CA PHE A 329 4.57 -3.50 -5.65
C PHE A 329 5.98 -3.29 -6.17
N ASN A 330 6.98 -3.80 -5.44
CA ASN A 330 8.38 -3.68 -5.82
C ASN A 330 8.68 -4.30 -7.19
N ARG A 331 8.06 -5.45 -7.49
CA ARG A 331 8.23 -6.13 -8.76
C ARG A 331 7.61 -5.35 -9.92
N ALA A 332 6.39 -4.81 -9.74
CA ALA A 332 5.75 -3.97 -10.75
C ALA A 332 6.56 -2.70 -11.08
N VAL A 333 7.19 -2.10 -10.06
CA VAL A 333 8.09 -0.95 -10.22
C VAL A 333 9.40 -1.37 -10.90
N SER A 334 10.00 -2.46 -10.44
CA SER A 334 11.26 -2.95 -10.99
C SER A 334 11.15 -3.34 -12.46
N ASP A 335 10.06 -4.01 -12.85
CA ASP A 335 9.81 -4.40 -14.24
C ASP A 335 9.57 -3.18 -15.13
N ASN A 336 8.96 -2.11 -14.59
CA ASN A 336 8.69 -0.82 -15.27
C ASN A 336 8.03 -0.96 -16.67
N THR A 337 7.21 -2.01 -16.85
CA THR A 337 6.52 -2.29 -18.13
C THR A 337 5.10 -1.72 -18.16
N ALA A 338 4.36 -1.82 -17.05
CA ALA A 338 3.06 -1.20 -16.89
C ALA A 338 3.24 0.28 -16.50
N LYS A 339 2.53 1.19 -17.17
CA LYS A 339 2.54 2.63 -16.83
C LYS A 339 1.37 3.06 -15.96
N VAL A 340 0.35 2.22 -15.87
CA VAL A 340 -0.73 2.35 -14.90
C VAL A 340 -0.94 1.01 -14.21
N ILE A 341 -1.05 1.03 -12.88
CA ILE A 341 -1.14 -0.15 -12.04
C ILE A 341 -2.32 0.03 -11.08
N ASN A 342 -3.26 -0.91 -11.09
CA ASN A 342 -4.39 -0.94 -10.17
C ASN A 342 -4.02 -1.62 -8.84
N VAL A 343 -4.47 -1.03 -7.73
CA VAL A 343 -4.38 -1.57 -6.38
C VAL A 343 -5.72 -1.40 -5.66
N SER A 344 -6.56 -2.41 -5.74
CA SER A 344 -7.86 -2.48 -5.07
C SER A 344 -7.77 -3.13 -3.68
N LEU A 345 -6.79 -2.68 -2.91
CA LEU A 345 -6.43 -3.25 -1.62
C LEU A 345 -5.98 -2.14 -0.67
N GLY A 346 -6.18 -2.35 0.63
CA GLY A 346 -5.52 -1.54 1.63
C GLY A 346 -5.84 -1.96 3.06
N TRP A 347 -5.25 -1.24 4.00
CA TRP A 347 -5.49 -1.40 5.42
C TRP A 347 -5.16 -0.13 6.21
N CYS A 348 -5.31 -0.15 7.53
CA CYS A 348 -5.01 0.96 8.42
C CYS A 348 -3.55 1.48 8.27
N GLU A 349 -3.39 2.77 7.97
CA GLU A 349 -2.05 3.38 7.81
C GLU A 349 -1.19 3.32 9.08
N THR A 350 -1.80 3.34 10.27
CA THR A 350 -1.06 3.32 11.54
C THR A 350 -0.51 1.93 11.83
N ASP A 351 -1.21 0.87 11.42
CA ASP A 351 -0.69 -0.50 11.45
C ASP A 351 0.48 -0.65 10.46
N ALA A 352 0.35 -0.13 9.23
CA ALA A 352 1.43 -0.13 8.22
C ALA A 352 2.70 0.60 8.69
N ASN A 353 2.54 1.69 9.44
CA ASN A 353 3.64 2.44 10.04
C ASN A 353 4.23 1.79 11.30
N ALA A 354 3.47 0.94 11.98
CA ALA A 354 3.96 0.23 13.15
C ALA A 354 4.93 -0.89 12.75
N ASP A 355 4.60 -1.67 11.72
CA ASP A 355 5.43 -2.80 11.28
C ASP A 355 6.52 -2.41 10.25
N GLY A 356 6.57 -1.14 9.85
CA GLY A 356 7.54 -0.59 8.92
C GLY A 356 7.21 -0.81 7.44
N THR A 357 6.04 -1.39 7.12
CA THR A 357 5.56 -1.61 5.75
C THR A 357 5.39 -0.29 5.01
N LEU A 358 4.81 0.72 5.67
CA LEU A 358 4.60 2.06 5.09
C LEU A 358 5.92 2.66 4.57
N ASP A 359 7.00 2.59 5.36
CA ASP A 359 8.30 3.14 4.97
C ASP A 359 8.96 2.38 3.82
N ALA A 360 8.76 1.06 3.74
CA ALA A 360 9.28 0.25 2.65
C ALA A 360 8.55 0.54 1.34
N GLU A 361 7.22 0.56 1.39
CA GLU A 361 6.36 0.75 0.23
C GLU A 361 6.36 2.20 -0.27
N GLU A 362 6.50 3.20 0.60
CA GLU A 362 6.64 4.60 0.19
C GLU A 362 7.89 4.84 -0.66
N GLN A 363 9.00 4.13 -0.40
CA GLN A 363 10.20 4.18 -1.25
C GLN A 363 9.96 3.57 -2.63
N ILE A 364 9.13 2.52 -2.69
CA ILE A 364 8.73 1.85 -3.93
C ILE A 364 7.84 2.81 -4.74
N PHE A 365 6.83 3.44 -4.13
CA PHE A 365 5.94 4.39 -4.82
C PHE A 365 6.66 5.68 -5.24
N THR A 366 7.59 6.18 -4.43
CA THR A 366 8.46 7.31 -4.83
C THR A 366 9.24 6.95 -6.10
N THR A 367 9.76 5.72 -6.18
CA THR A 367 10.48 5.23 -7.36
C THR A 367 9.54 5.12 -8.57
N ALA A 368 8.33 4.57 -8.39
CA ALA A 368 7.31 4.47 -9.42
C ALA A 368 7.00 5.84 -10.06
N ALA A 369 6.75 6.86 -9.22
CA ALA A 369 6.47 8.21 -9.68
C ALA A 369 7.64 8.83 -10.46
N ALA A 370 8.89 8.59 -10.03
CA ALA A 370 10.09 9.03 -10.75
C ALA A 370 10.28 8.31 -12.11
N GLN A 371 9.78 7.09 -12.24
CA GLN A 371 9.81 6.28 -13.46
C GLN A 371 8.59 6.49 -14.39
N GLY A 372 7.69 7.40 -14.01
CA GLY A 372 6.49 7.73 -14.78
C GLY A 372 5.39 6.67 -14.72
N GLN A 373 5.37 5.85 -13.66
CA GLN A 373 4.27 4.94 -13.39
C GLN A 373 3.21 5.62 -12.53
N THR A 374 1.94 5.26 -12.75
CA THR A 374 0.80 5.70 -11.96
C THR A 374 0.19 4.52 -11.23
N PHE A 375 0.26 4.52 -9.90
CA PHE A 375 -0.50 3.60 -9.07
C PHE A 375 -1.86 4.23 -8.74
N SER A 376 -2.93 3.54 -9.13
CA SER A 376 -4.32 3.90 -8.81
C SER A 376 -4.76 3.02 -7.64
N VAL A 377 -5.09 3.64 -6.51
CA VAL A 377 -5.31 2.93 -5.24
C VAL A 377 -6.67 3.28 -4.68
N SER A 378 -7.47 2.26 -4.37
CA SER A 378 -8.76 2.42 -3.67
C SER A 378 -8.58 3.12 -2.32
N SER A 379 -9.40 4.12 -2.02
CA SER A 379 -9.22 4.94 -0.81
C SER A 379 -9.71 4.28 0.48
N GLY A 380 -10.51 3.22 0.39
CA GLY A 380 -11.11 2.51 1.52
C GLY A 380 -12.62 2.34 1.39
N ASP A 381 -13.14 1.36 2.12
CA ASP A 381 -14.57 1.02 2.16
C ASP A 381 -15.18 1.24 3.56
N GLU A 382 -14.35 1.69 4.51
CA GLU A 382 -14.65 1.82 5.92
C GLU A 382 -15.06 3.25 6.35
N GLY A 383 -15.31 4.13 5.39
CA GLY A 383 -15.51 5.56 5.64
C GLY A 383 -14.32 6.18 6.37
N VAL A 384 -14.59 6.91 7.44
CA VAL A 384 -13.57 7.49 8.33
C VAL A 384 -13.02 6.52 9.40
N TYR A 385 -13.53 5.28 9.47
CA TYR A 385 -13.26 4.35 10.58
C TYR A 385 -12.31 3.20 10.20
N GLU A 386 -11.37 3.49 9.31
CA GLU A 386 -10.48 2.50 8.70
C GLU A 386 -9.71 1.64 9.71
N CYS A 387 -9.17 2.29 10.75
CA CYS A 387 -8.38 1.64 11.78
C CYS A 387 -9.20 1.07 12.95
N ASN A 388 -10.49 1.42 13.08
CA ASN A 388 -11.33 0.87 14.15
C ASN A 388 -11.98 -0.44 13.71
N ASN A 389 -11.23 -1.54 13.85
CA ASN A 389 -11.68 -2.90 13.49
C ASN A 389 -12.28 -2.99 12.07
N ARG A 390 -11.73 -2.20 11.13
CA ARG A 390 -12.17 -2.14 9.72
C ARG A 390 -13.63 -1.69 9.59
N GLY A 391 -13.89 -0.42 9.93
CA GLY A 391 -15.17 0.24 9.64
C GLY A 391 -16.18 0.25 10.79
N TYR A 392 -15.83 -0.19 12.00
CA TYR A 392 -16.74 0.00 13.14
C TYR A 392 -16.80 1.48 13.54
N PRO A 393 -17.98 2.07 13.74
CA PRO A 393 -18.07 3.48 14.15
C PRO A 393 -17.30 3.81 15.43
N ASP A 394 -16.54 4.92 15.40
CA ASP A 394 -15.68 5.37 16.50
C ASP A 394 -15.77 6.89 16.78
N GLY A 395 -16.96 7.47 16.63
CA GLY A 395 -17.20 8.89 16.87
C GLY A 395 -16.30 9.78 16.03
N ALA A 396 -15.46 10.62 16.66
CA ALA A 396 -14.60 11.58 15.98
C ALA A 396 -13.18 11.07 15.65
N ASN A 397 -12.89 9.78 15.91
CA ASN A 397 -11.57 9.20 15.66
C ASN A 397 -11.45 8.77 14.19
N TYR A 398 -10.99 9.71 13.36
CA TYR A 398 -10.88 9.47 11.92
C TYR A 398 -9.50 8.95 11.54
N THR A 399 -9.48 7.98 10.65
CA THR A 399 -8.27 7.35 10.14
C THR A 399 -8.44 7.05 8.65
N VAL A 400 -7.33 6.78 7.97
CA VAL A 400 -7.31 6.60 6.51
C VAL A 400 -6.50 5.35 6.12
N SER A 401 -6.70 4.94 4.86
CA SER A 401 -6.11 3.70 4.34
C SER A 401 -4.71 3.89 3.76
N TRP A 402 -3.88 2.88 3.94
CA TRP A 402 -2.63 2.65 3.22
C TRP A 402 -2.84 1.53 2.19
N PRO A 403 -2.35 1.65 0.94
CA PRO A 403 -1.42 2.66 0.45
C PRO A 403 -2.01 3.96 -0.08
N ALA A 404 -3.34 4.16 -0.01
CA ALA A 404 -3.99 5.35 -0.55
C ALA A 404 -3.49 6.69 0.06
N SER A 405 -3.01 6.67 1.31
CA SER A 405 -2.42 7.84 1.95
C SER A 405 -1.02 8.21 1.47
N SER A 406 -0.38 7.40 0.60
CA SER A 406 0.88 7.77 -0.04
C SER A 406 0.71 9.02 -0.93
N PRO A 407 1.62 10.00 -0.86
CA PRO A 407 1.63 11.13 -1.78
C PRO A 407 2.17 10.80 -3.18
N HIS A 408 2.61 9.56 -3.41
CA HIS A 408 3.16 9.09 -4.70
C HIS A 408 2.25 8.06 -5.40
N VAL A 409 1.02 7.91 -4.91
CA VAL A 409 -0.06 7.18 -5.58
C VAL A 409 -1.25 8.10 -5.78
N LEU A 410 -2.18 7.69 -6.64
CA LEU A 410 -3.44 8.39 -6.84
C LEU A 410 -4.53 7.64 -6.05
N ALA A 411 -5.07 8.29 -5.02
CA ALA A 411 -6.14 7.75 -4.20
C ALA A 411 -7.50 7.97 -4.86
N ILE A 412 -8.24 6.89 -5.09
CA ILE A 412 -9.52 6.90 -5.79
C ILE A 412 -10.65 6.60 -4.80
N GLY A 413 -11.50 7.61 -4.58
CA GLY A 413 -12.70 7.52 -3.75
C GLY A 413 -13.92 6.98 -4.47
N GLY A 414 -15.03 6.91 -3.74
CA GLY A 414 -16.26 6.29 -4.17
C GLY A 414 -17.46 7.22 -4.19
N THR A 415 -18.26 7.10 -5.25
CA THR A 415 -19.56 7.76 -5.40
C THR A 415 -20.70 6.75 -5.46
N THR A 416 -21.92 7.21 -5.19
CA THR A 416 -23.14 6.54 -5.63
C THR A 416 -23.55 7.15 -6.96
N LEU A 417 -23.55 6.36 -8.05
CA LEU A 417 -23.82 6.83 -9.40
C LEU A 417 -25.31 6.70 -9.78
N TYR A 418 -25.90 7.79 -10.27
CA TYR A 418 -27.28 7.80 -10.74
C TYR A 418 -27.35 8.00 -12.25
N THR A 419 -28.23 7.25 -12.90
CA THR A 419 -28.52 7.40 -14.33
C THR A 419 -29.96 7.86 -14.58
N THR A 420 -30.20 8.43 -15.74
CA THR A 420 -31.55 8.61 -16.29
C THR A 420 -32.18 7.24 -16.59
N SER A 421 -33.50 7.21 -16.83
CA SER A 421 -34.19 5.98 -17.27
C SER A 421 -33.70 5.44 -18.62
N ALA A 422 -33.04 6.28 -19.43
CA ALA A 422 -32.41 5.90 -20.69
C ALA A 422 -30.96 5.41 -20.51
N GLY A 423 -30.44 5.32 -19.28
CA GLY A 423 -29.09 4.85 -18.99
C GLY A 423 -27.99 5.91 -19.16
N ALA A 424 -28.32 7.15 -19.50
CA ALA A 424 -27.36 8.25 -19.51
C ALA A 424 -27.03 8.71 -18.09
N PHE A 425 -25.81 9.18 -17.84
CA PHE A 425 -25.39 9.79 -16.59
C PHE A 425 -26.38 10.89 -16.12
N SER A 426 -26.69 10.92 -14.82
CA SER A 426 -27.55 11.92 -14.18
C SER A 426 -26.80 12.71 -13.11
N ASN A 427 -26.34 12.04 -12.05
CA ASN A 427 -25.82 12.66 -10.83
C ASN A 427 -24.90 11.68 -10.08
N GLU A 428 -24.09 12.18 -9.15
CA GLU A 428 -23.30 11.40 -8.18
C GLU A 428 -23.42 12.01 -6.77
N THR A 429 -23.54 11.15 -5.75
CA THR A 429 -23.42 11.55 -4.33
C THR A 429 -22.27 10.82 -3.67
N VAL A 430 -21.89 11.20 -2.44
CA VAL A 430 -20.91 10.42 -1.66
C VAL A 430 -21.42 8.99 -1.51
N TRP A 431 -20.55 8.01 -1.76
CA TRP A 431 -20.87 6.63 -1.44
C TRP A 431 -20.89 6.43 0.09
N ASN A 432 -22.08 6.14 0.62
CA ASN A 432 -22.29 5.72 2.01
C ASN A 432 -23.58 4.90 2.09
N GLU A 433 -23.44 3.59 2.28
CA GLU A 433 -24.56 2.64 2.38
C GLU A 433 -24.85 2.21 3.82
N GLY A 434 -24.33 2.96 4.79
CA GLY A 434 -24.56 2.74 6.22
C GLY A 434 -23.88 1.50 6.76
N LEU A 435 -24.44 0.95 7.84
CA LEU A 435 -23.89 -0.23 8.50
C LEU A 435 -24.41 -1.52 7.87
N ASP A 436 -23.55 -2.53 7.76
CA ASP A 436 -23.98 -3.90 7.52
C ASP A 436 -24.56 -4.58 8.77
N SER A 437 -24.95 -5.85 8.64
CA SER A 437 -25.49 -6.65 9.73
C SER A 437 -24.51 -6.88 10.89
N ASN A 438 -23.21 -6.70 10.66
CA ASN A 438 -22.16 -6.83 11.67
C ASN A 438 -21.81 -5.50 12.33
N GLY A 439 -22.46 -4.40 11.92
CA GLY A 439 -22.22 -3.05 12.44
C GLY A 439 -21.05 -2.32 11.79
N LYS A 440 -20.52 -2.81 10.66
CA LYS A 440 -19.44 -2.15 9.90
C LYS A 440 -20.01 -1.17 8.90
N LEU A 441 -19.43 0.02 8.85
CA LEU A 441 -19.74 1.06 7.86
C LEU A 441 -19.20 0.66 6.48
N TRP A 442 -20.03 0.85 5.46
CA TRP A 442 -19.68 0.73 4.04
C TRP A 442 -19.81 2.09 3.37
N ALA A 443 -18.69 2.81 3.26
CA ALA A 443 -18.63 4.16 2.72
C ALA A 443 -17.22 4.46 2.17
N THR A 444 -17.13 5.44 1.28
CA THR A 444 -15.83 5.83 0.69
C THR A 444 -14.82 6.24 1.76
N GLY A 445 -13.63 5.64 1.72
CA GLY A 445 -12.49 6.08 2.50
C GLY A 445 -12.08 7.50 2.11
N GLY A 446 -11.74 8.32 3.10
CA GLY A 446 -11.35 9.71 2.87
C GLY A 446 -11.12 10.47 4.16
N GLY A 447 -10.16 11.39 4.14
CA GLY A 447 -9.73 12.11 5.33
C GLY A 447 -8.32 12.69 5.22
N VAL A 448 -7.62 12.74 6.35
CA VAL A 448 -6.27 13.29 6.45
C VAL A 448 -5.36 12.25 7.08
N SER A 449 -4.23 11.96 6.45
CA SER A 449 -3.20 11.08 7.02
C SER A 449 -2.70 11.64 8.35
N THR A 450 -2.56 10.77 9.33
CA THR A 450 -1.97 11.07 10.63
C THR A 450 -0.44 10.95 10.63
N ILE A 451 0.14 10.52 9.49
CA ILE A 451 1.54 10.10 9.39
C ILE A 451 2.26 10.90 8.31
N LEU A 452 1.69 10.96 7.10
CA LEU A 452 2.36 11.47 5.92
C LEU A 452 2.09 12.97 5.74
N PRO A 453 3.14 13.79 5.54
CA PRO A 453 2.98 15.22 5.31
C PRO A 453 2.30 15.48 3.96
N ALA A 454 1.65 16.65 3.84
CA ALA A 454 1.07 17.05 2.57
C ALA A 454 2.18 17.19 1.51
N PRO A 455 2.00 16.64 0.30
CA PRO A 455 2.89 16.93 -0.81
C PRO A 455 2.77 18.40 -1.22
N SER A 456 3.81 18.97 -1.82
CA SER A 456 3.86 20.41 -2.16
C SER A 456 2.78 20.89 -3.12
N TRP A 457 2.13 19.97 -3.85
CA TRP A 457 1.01 20.26 -4.74
C TRP A 457 -0.35 20.26 -4.03
N GLN A 458 -0.43 19.83 -2.77
CA GLN A 458 -1.64 19.84 -1.96
C GLN A 458 -1.52 20.85 -0.81
N SER A 459 -2.61 21.57 -0.53
CA SER A 459 -2.70 22.41 0.67
C SER A 459 -2.91 21.57 1.94
N GLY A 460 -2.44 22.08 3.08
CA GLY A 460 -2.60 21.43 4.39
C GLY A 460 -1.27 20.97 4.99
N SER A 461 -1.31 20.46 6.21
CA SER A 461 -0.10 19.94 6.89
C SER A 461 0.21 18.49 6.53
N ASN A 462 -0.83 17.70 6.26
CA ASN A 462 -0.76 16.26 6.04
C ASN A 462 -1.49 15.88 4.76
N ARG A 463 -1.11 14.75 4.14
CA ARG A 463 -1.74 14.24 2.92
C ARG A 463 -3.23 14.05 3.18
N GLN A 464 -4.08 14.70 2.38
CA GLN A 464 -5.52 14.55 2.39
C GLN A 464 -6.01 13.72 1.19
N LEU A 465 -6.96 12.80 1.36
CA LEU A 465 -7.43 11.88 0.30
C LEU A 465 -8.96 11.75 0.34
N PRO A 466 -9.63 11.33 -0.76
CA PRO A 466 -9.07 10.91 -2.07
C PRO A 466 -8.68 12.09 -2.99
N ASP A 467 -8.02 11.78 -4.11
CA ASP A 467 -7.70 12.79 -5.14
C ASP A 467 -8.88 13.03 -6.08
N VAL A 468 -9.50 11.95 -6.55
CA VAL A 468 -10.69 11.90 -7.42
C VAL A 468 -11.58 10.71 -7.01
N SER A 469 -12.77 10.58 -7.58
CA SER A 469 -13.68 9.47 -7.27
C SER A 469 -14.44 8.96 -8.49
N PHE A 470 -14.90 7.71 -8.42
CA PHE A 470 -15.78 7.07 -9.40
C PHE A 470 -16.79 6.18 -8.67
N ASP A 471 -17.71 5.55 -9.42
CA ASP A 471 -18.76 4.70 -8.86
C ASP A 471 -18.20 3.60 -7.95
N ALA A 472 -18.82 3.47 -6.78
CA ALA A 472 -18.44 2.52 -5.74
C ALA A 472 -19.63 1.96 -4.96
N ALA A 473 -20.81 2.58 -4.97
CA ALA A 473 -21.92 2.02 -4.20
C ALA A 473 -22.33 0.64 -4.74
N GLN A 474 -22.51 -0.36 -3.87
CA GLN A 474 -22.93 -1.69 -4.33
C GLN A 474 -24.29 -1.60 -5.05
N SER A 475 -25.19 -0.73 -4.57
CA SER A 475 -26.49 -0.46 -5.19
C SER A 475 -26.43 0.09 -6.62
N THR A 476 -25.31 0.69 -7.02
CA THR A 476 -25.06 1.23 -8.39
C THR A 476 -23.90 0.54 -9.11
N GLY A 477 -23.23 -0.40 -8.45
CA GLY A 477 -21.96 -0.97 -8.89
C GLY A 477 -22.01 -1.87 -10.11
N ALA A 478 -20.88 -2.52 -10.38
CA ALA A 478 -20.65 -3.24 -11.62
C ALA A 478 -21.25 -4.64 -11.65
N TYR A 479 -21.78 -5.04 -12.80
CA TYR A 479 -22.10 -6.42 -13.13
C TYR A 479 -20.84 -7.17 -13.56
N ILE A 480 -20.36 -8.05 -12.69
CA ILE A 480 -19.09 -8.78 -12.81
C ILE A 480 -19.36 -10.27 -12.89
N TYR A 481 -18.70 -10.96 -13.82
CA TYR A 481 -18.67 -12.43 -13.82
C TYR A 481 -17.70 -12.90 -12.75
N ASN A 482 -18.18 -13.66 -11.77
CA ASN A 482 -17.40 -14.25 -10.69
C ASN A 482 -17.82 -15.73 -10.56
N TYR A 483 -16.88 -16.66 -10.79
CA TYR A 483 -17.17 -18.09 -10.96
C TYR A 483 -18.26 -18.36 -12.02
N GLY A 484 -18.21 -17.62 -13.12
CA GLY A 484 -19.15 -17.67 -14.23
C GLY A 484 -20.55 -17.11 -13.96
N GLN A 485 -20.83 -16.65 -12.73
CA GLN A 485 -22.11 -16.04 -12.35
C GLN A 485 -22.02 -14.53 -12.35
N LEU A 486 -23.09 -13.85 -12.77
CA LEU A 486 -23.14 -12.39 -12.72
C LEU A 486 -23.49 -11.94 -11.30
N GLN A 487 -22.63 -11.13 -10.71
CA GLN A 487 -22.82 -10.49 -9.40
C GLN A 487 -22.77 -8.97 -9.55
N GLN A 488 -23.40 -8.25 -8.62
CA GLN A 488 -23.32 -6.78 -8.56
C GLN A 488 -22.38 -6.38 -7.43
N ILE A 489 -21.25 -5.78 -7.80
CA ILE A 489 -20.13 -5.52 -6.90
C ILE A 489 -19.81 -4.02 -6.89
N GLY A 490 -19.66 -3.45 -5.69
CA GLY A 490 -19.16 -2.10 -5.46
C GLY A 490 -17.90 -2.10 -4.58
N GLY A 491 -17.71 -1.03 -3.82
CA GLY A 491 -16.49 -0.68 -3.11
C GLY A 491 -15.63 0.29 -3.91
N THR A 492 -14.69 0.97 -3.25
CA THR A 492 -13.65 1.76 -3.94
C THR A 492 -12.74 0.88 -4.80
N SER A 493 -12.80 -0.44 -4.64
CA SER A 493 -12.24 -1.43 -5.58
C SER A 493 -12.94 -1.49 -6.93
N LEU A 494 -14.12 -0.88 -7.10
CA LEU A 494 -14.68 -0.60 -8.42
C LEU A 494 -14.12 0.72 -8.98
N ALA A 495 -14.02 1.74 -8.14
CA ALA A 495 -13.62 3.07 -8.57
C ALA A 495 -12.17 3.12 -9.09
N ALA A 496 -11.23 2.46 -8.41
CA ALA A 496 -9.82 2.40 -8.82
C ALA A 496 -9.59 1.75 -10.21
N PRO A 497 -10.19 0.60 -10.55
CA PRO A 497 -10.05 0.02 -11.88
C PRO A 497 -10.81 0.80 -12.98
N ILE A 498 -11.90 1.50 -12.65
CA ILE A 498 -12.54 2.45 -13.58
C ILE A 498 -11.54 3.54 -13.97
N PHE A 499 -10.92 4.20 -12.98
CA PHE A 499 -9.87 5.20 -13.25
C PHE A 499 -8.72 4.59 -14.05
N THR A 500 -8.24 3.41 -13.65
CA THR A 500 -7.13 2.73 -14.33
C THR A 500 -7.40 2.51 -15.82
N GLY A 501 -8.61 2.05 -16.17
CA GLY A 501 -9.02 1.87 -17.56
C GLY A 501 -9.07 3.19 -18.34
N PHE A 502 -9.57 4.27 -17.74
CA PHE A 502 -9.58 5.59 -18.39
C PHE A 502 -8.20 6.20 -18.52
N TRP A 503 -7.35 6.10 -17.50
CA TRP A 503 -5.97 6.58 -17.57
C TRP A 503 -5.18 5.82 -18.64
N ALA A 504 -5.42 4.52 -18.81
CA ALA A 504 -4.85 3.74 -19.90
C ALA A 504 -5.27 4.25 -21.30
N ARG A 505 -6.51 4.76 -21.45
CA ARG A 505 -6.95 5.41 -22.71
C ARG A 505 -6.24 6.73 -22.95
N LEU A 506 -6.00 7.51 -21.90
CA LEU A 506 -5.25 8.76 -21.99
C LEU A 506 -3.79 8.52 -22.36
N LEU A 507 -3.17 7.46 -21.81
CA LEU A 507 -1.84 6.97 -22.22
C LEU A 507 -1.83 6.55 -23.70
N ALA A 508 -2.85 5.83 -24.18
CA ALA A 508 -2.95 5.45 -25.59
C ALA A 508 -3.10 6.67 -26.51
N ALA A 509 -3.84 7.70 -26.06
CA ALA A 509 -4.11 8.90 -26.84
C ALA A 509 -2.95 9.89 -26.92
N ASN A 510 -2.07 9.91 -25.92
CA ASN A 510 -1.03 10.94 -25.74
C ASN A 510 0.38 10.38 -25.60
N GLY A 511 0.53 9.05 -25.65
CA GLY A 511 1.78 8.34 -25.43
C GLY A 511 2.02 7.98 -23.97
N THR A 512 2.95 7.06 -23.74
CA THR A 512 3.32 6.54 -22.41
C THR A 512 4.14 7.51 -21.56
N GLY A 513 4.31 8.75 -22.04
CA GLY A 513 5.00 9.83 -21.32
C GLY A 513 4.09 10.65 -20.40
N LEU A 514 2.84 10.23 -20.18
CA LEU A 514 2.01 10.77 -19.10
C LEU A 514 2.32 10.01 -17.80
N GLY A 515 3.00 10.67 -16.88
CA GLY A 515 3.41 10.09 -15.60
C GLY A 515 2.34 10.21 -14.52
N PHE A 516 2.79 10.26 -13.26
CA PHE A 516 1.93 10.34 -12.08
C PHE A 516 1.16 11.68 -12.03
N PRO A 517 -0.19 11.67 -12.11
CA PRO A 517 -0.96 12.86 -12.45
C PRO A 517 -1.45 13.70 -11.26
N ALA A 518 -1.17 13.32 -10.00
CA ALA A 518 -1.78 14.01 -8.86
C ALA A 518 -1.45 15.51 -8.86
N GLY A 519 -0.17 15.89 -8.98
CA GLY A 519 0.23 17.30 -9.01
C GLY A 519 -0.44 18.11 -10.12
N ASN A 520 -0.70 17.48 -11.28
CA ASN A 520 -1.44 18.08 -12.38
C ASN A 520 -2.91 18.28 -12.06
N PHE A 521 -3.58 17.30 -11.46
CA PHE A 521 -4.98 17.45 -11.04
C PHE A 521 -5.14 18.64 -10.09
N TYR A 522 -4.29 18.77 -9.08
CA TYR A 522 -4.39 19.87 -8.12
C TYR A 522 -4.05 21.24 -8.73
N ALA A 523 -3.19 21.29 -9.75
CA ALA A 523 -2.85 22.54 -10.44
C ALA A 523 -3.93 22.97 -11.46
N ASP A 524 -4.44 22.02 -12.25
CA ASP A 524 -5.18 22.32 -13.47
C ASP A 524 -6.70 22.26 -13.28
N ILE A 525 -7.23 21.37 -12.44
CA ILE A 525 -8.68 21.22 -12.22
C ILE A 525 -9.33 22.53 -11.76
N PRO A 526 -8.78 23.27 -10.77
CA PRO A 526 -9.40 24.51 -10.31
C PRO A 526 -9.56 25.58 -11.40
N SER A 527 -8.71 25.58 -12.43
CA SER A 527 -8.77 26.50 -13.57
C SER A 527 -9.51 25.93 -14.78
N HIS A 528 -9.80 24.62 -14.79
CA HIS A 528 -10.47 23.92 -15.88
C HIS A 528 -11.64 23.06 -15.37
N PRO A 529 -12.66 23.62 -14.69
CA PRO A 529 -13.72 22.85 -14.05
C PRO A 529 -14.48 21.90 -14.99
N SER A 530 -14.43 22.13 -16.31
CA SER A 530 -14.99 21.22 -17.31
C SER A 530 -14.37 19.81 -17.33
N VAL A 531 -13.18 19.63 -16.75
CA VAL A 531 -12.55 18.29 -16.63
C VAL A 531 -13.18 17.46 -15.51
N VAL A 532 -13.94 18.08 -14.61
CA VAL A 532 -14.76 17.38 -13.63
C VAL A 532 -16.09 17.02 -14.29
N ARG A 533 -16.40 15.73 -14.34
CA ARG A 533 -17.70 15.23 -14.83
C ARG A 533 -18.79 15.61 -13.85
N TYR A 534 -18.52 15.45 -12.56
CA TYR A 534 -19.44 15.82 -11.50
C TYR A 534 -18.69 16.17 -10.21
N ASP A 535 -18.94 17.39 -9.72
CA ASP A 535 -18.50 17.86 -8.40
C ASP A 535 -19.51 17.40 -7.35
N VAL A 536 -19.12 16.43 -6.53
CA VAL A 536 -20.02 15.80 -5.55
C VAL A 536 -20.15 16.72 -4.35
N THR A 537 -21.34 17.29 -4.15
CA THR A 537 -21.59 18.29 -3.09
C THR A 537 -22.53 17.81 -1.99
N SER A 538 -22.92 16.53 -2.01
CA SER A 538 -23.90 15.99 -1.05
C SER A 538 -23.55 14.59 -0.56
N GLY A 539 -23.71 14.40 0.75
CA GLY A 539 -23.38 13.17 1.47
C GLY A 539 -22.25 13.35 2.47
N ASN A 540 -21.91 12.26 3.16
CA ASN A 540 -20.82 12.19 4.13
C ASN A 540 -20.25 10.78 4.17
N ASN A 541 -19.03 10.60 4.63
CA ASN A 541 -18.38 9.28 4.75
C ASN A 541 -18.28 8.77 6.20
N GLY A 542 -19.20 9.16 7.07
CA GLY A 542 -19.26 8.69 8.45
C GLY A 542 -20.62 8.12 8.83
N TYR A 543 -20.90 8.13 10.13
CA TYR A 543 -22.11 7.55 10.71
C TYR A 543 -22.59 8.38 11.91
N GLN A 544 -23.91 8.47 12.10
CA GLN A 544 -24.55 9.21 13.22
C GLN A 544 -24.07 10.66 13.41
N GLY A 545 -23.85 11.38 12.30
CA GLY A 545 -23.48 12.80 12.32
C GLY A 545 -21.97 13.08 12.38
N TYR A 546 -21.15 12.04 12.53
CA TYR A 546 -19.69 12.08 12.34
C TYR A 546 -19.32 11.85 10.86
N GLY A 547 -18.04 11.96 10.54
CA GLY A 547 -17.48 11.89 9.19
C GLY A 547 -17.30 13.26 8.54
N TYR A 548 -16.58 13.27 7.41
CA TYR A 548 -16.46 14.44 6.57
C TYR A 548 -17.68 14.56 5.66
N LYS A 549 -18.00 15.79 5.25
CA LYS A 549 -19.12 16.10 4.36
C LYS A 549 -18.58 16.54 3.01
N ALA A 550 -19.28 16.13 1.95
CA ALA A 550 -19.02 16.65 0.63
C ALA A 550 -19.31 18.15 0.54
N GLY A 551 -18.64 18.84 -0.38
CA GLY A 551 -18.77 20.29 -0.58
C GLY A 551 -18.31 20.71 -1.97
N THR A 552 -18.44 22.00 -2.29
CA THR A 552 -18.03 22.50 -3.61
C THR A 552 -16.51 22.42 -3.79
N GLY A 553 -16.07 21.86 -4.91
CA GLY A 553 -14.66 21.69 -5.25
C GLY A 553 -14.05 20.48 -4.54
N TRP A 554 -12.76 20.55 -4.24
CA TRP A 554 -12.09 19.41 -3.60
C TRP A 554 -12.58 19.20 -2.16
N ASP A 555 -12.96 17.96 -1.82
CA ASP A 555 -13.35 17.57 -0.45
C ASP A 555 -12.76 16.23 0.03
N LEU A 556 -12.89 15.99 1.33
CA LEU A 556 -12.33 14.82 2.05
C LEU A 556 -13.14 13.52 1.85
N THR A 557 -14.17 13.54 1.00
CA THR A 557 -15.01 12.36 0.71
C THR A 557 -14.79 11.86 -0.71
N THR A 558 -14.70 12.76 -1.69
CA THR A 558 -14.71 12.44 -3.13
C THR A 558 -13.61 13.12 -3.92
N GLY A 559 -12.73 13.88 -3.24
CA GLY A 559 -11.67 14.62 -3.89
C GLY A 559 -12.24 15.68 -4.81
N PHE A 560 -11.76 15.78 -6.05
CA PHE A 560 -12.35 16.65 -7.07
C PHE A 560 -13.68 16.12 -7.68
N GLY A 561 -14.19 14.99 -7.19
CA GLY A 561 -15.28 14.27 -7.83
C GLY A 561 -14.81 13.40 -9.00
N SER A 562 -15.73 13.07 -9.91
CA SER A 562 -15.44 12.22 -11.05
C SER A 562 -14.93 13.01 -12.25
N LEU A 563 -14.17 12.35 -13.13
CA LEU A 563 -13.51 13.01 -14.26
C LEU A 563 -14.32 12.88 -15.55
N ASN A 564 -14.35 13.96 -16.33
CA ASN A 564 -14.83 13.98 -17.70
C ASN A 564 -13.67 13.62 -18.63
N ILE A 565 -13.63 12.37 -19.07
CA ILE A 565 -12.43 11.80 -19.71
C ILE A 565 -12.13 12.45 -21.07
N ALA A 566 -13.15 12.83 -21.84
CA ALA A 566 -12.96 13.55 -23.09
C ALA A 566 -12.37 14.95 -22.86
N ASN A 567 -12.87 15.69 -21.87
CA ASN A 567 -12.37 17.03 -21.56
C ASN A 567 -10.94 16.98 -20.98
N LEU A 568 -10.65 16.00 -20.12
CA LEU A 568 -9.31 15.75 -19.63
C LEU A 568 -8.34 15.43 -20.79
N ASN A 569 -8.75 14.58 -21.74
CA ASN A 569 -7.95 14.29 -22.92
C ASN A 569 -7.68 15.54 -23.77
N GLN A 570 -8.67 16.43 -23.93
CA GLN A 570 -8.49 17.68 -24.68
C GLN A 570 -7.54 18.64 -23.96
N LEU A 571 -7.61 18.72 -22.63
CA LEU A 571 -6.66 19.50 -21.84
C LEU A 571 -5.23 19.01 -22.05
N ILE A 572 -5.00 17.69 -21.92
CA ILE A 572 -3.69 17.06 -22.16
C ILE A 572 -3.15 17.40 -23.56
N LYS A 573 -4.01 17.33 -24.58
CA LYS A 573 -3.63 17.61 -25.97
C LYS A 573 -3.33 19.07 -26.25
N SER A 574 -3.96 20.00 -25.53
CA SER A 574 -3.69 21.43 -25.68
C SER A 574 -2.43 21.88 -24.93
N GLY A 575 -1.78 20.96 -24.21
CA GLY A 575 -0.56 21.23 -23.44
C GLY A 575 -0.83 21.77 -22.03
N GLY A 576 -2.10 21.84 -21.60
CA GLY A 576 -2.40 21.76 -20.17
C GLY A 576 -2.18 20.31 -19.73
N PHE A 577 -1.82 20.04 -18.47
CA PHE A 577 -1.47 18.70 -17.98
C PHE A 577 -0.04 18.18 -18.27
#